data_AF-A0A2I0W4W2-F1
#
_entry.id   AF-A0A2I0W4W2-F1
#
_cell.length_a   1.000
_cell.length_b   1.000
_cell.length_c   1.000
_cell.angle_alpha   90.00
_cell.angle_beta   90.00
_cell.angle_gamma   90.00
#
_symmetry.space_group_name_H-M   'P 1'
#
loop_
_entity.id
_entity.type
_entity.pdbx_description
1 polymer ?
#
loop_
_entity_poly.entity_id
_entity_poly.type
_entity_poly.pdbx_seq_one_letter_code
_entity_poly.pdbx_strand_id
1 'polypeptide(L)'
;MQLSFTYRKKEHVCHACNKAKLHKTVFEISQNRAKSVLGVIHSDVWGPAPTASNTGMLYYVLFIDDYTRFTWLFPIRHKSEVALIFSNFKSYIENLTSSKIKCLRKDGGGEFVNNSFAQFLQKHGIAHQISCPYTPEQNGIAERKHRHIIETTRSLLDISSVPYKYWPDAVLTATYLINRMPSPNTDKVSPYELLHHKAPSYDHLRTFGSAL
;
A
#
# COMPACT_ATOMS: atom_id res chain seq x y z
N MET A 1 65.97 9.31 28.53
CA MET A 1 65.35 7.98 28.32
C MET A 1 63.86 8.12 28.64
N GLN A 2 63.04 8.46 27.65
CA GLN A 2 61.59 8.66 27.80
C GLN A 2 60.88 7.34 27.47
N LEU A 3 60.21 6.74 28.45
CA LEU A 3 59.36 5.57 28.24
C LEU A 3 58.01 6.03 27.70
N SER A 4 57.76 5.79 26.41
CA SER A 4 56.46 6.00 25.77
C SER A 4 55.52 4.84 26.08
N PHE A 5 54.50 5.08 26.91
CA PHE A 5 53.38 4.14 27.09
C PHE A 5 52.38 4.31 25.95
N THR A 6 52.33 3.37 25.01
CA THR A 6 51.26 3.30 24.01
C THR A 6 49.98 2.76 24.67
N TYR A 7 48.99 3.63 24.89
CA TYR A 7 47.65 3.22 25.34
C TYR A 7 46.92 2.51 24.19
N ARG A 8 46.96 1.18 24.15
CA ARG A 8 46.09 0.38 23.28
C ARG A 8 44.68 0.36 23.89
N LYS A 9 43.77 1.13 23.30
CA LYS A 9 42.33 1.02 23.57
C LYS A 9 41.86 -0.35 23.09
N LYS A 10 41.84 -1.35 23.99
CA LYS A 10 41.13 -2.61 23.72
C LYS A 10 39.65 -2.26 23.61
N GLU A 11 39.05 -2.47 22.44
CA GLU A 11 37.60 -2.42 22.27
C GLU A 11 36.98 -3.56 23.09
N HIS A 12 36.72 -3.29 24.36
CA HIS A 12 36.04 -4.24 25.24
C HIS A 12 34.55 -4.16 24.92
N VAL A 13 34.12 -4.98 23.96
CA VAL A 13 32.71 -5.12 23.61
C VAL A 13 32.03 -5.87 24.75
N CYS A 14 31.36 -5.15 25.64
CA CYS A 14 30.61 -5.76 26.74
C CYS A 14 29.32 -6.41 26.21
N HIS A 15 29.25 -7.74 26.28
CA HIS A 15 28.10 -8.51 25.81
C HIS A 15 26.79 -8.15 26.53
N ALA A 16 26.85 -7.86 27.84
CA ALA A 16 25.68 -7.43 28.62
C ALA A 16 25.18 -6.04 28.19
N CYS A 17 26.09 -5.08 27.98
CA CYS A 17 25.73 -3.76 27.49
C CYS A 17 25.20 -3.80 26.04
N ASN A 18 25.75 -4.67 25.18
CA ASN A 18 25.22 -4.87 23.83
C ASN A 18 23.81 -5.46 23.84
N LYS A 19 23.53 -6.47 24.67
CA LYS A 19 22.17 -7.00 24.82
C LYS A 19 21.19 -5.96 25.37
N ALA A 20 21.60 -5.17 26.35
CA ALA A 20 20.75 -4.16 26.96
C ALA A 20 20.50 -2.93 26.06
N LYS A 21 21.44 -2.61 25.16
CA LYS A 21 21.35 -1.49 24.20
C LYS A 21 20.93 -1.91 22.79
N LEU A 22 20.66 -3.19 22.56
CA LEU A 22 20.16 -3.68 21.28
C LEU A 22 18.73 -3.17 21.10
N HIS A 23 18.53 -2.18 20.23
CA HIS A 23 17.22 -1.94 19.65
C HIS A 23 16.85 -3.16 18.80
N LYS A 24 15.54 -3.48 18.75
CA LYS A 24 14.95 -4.59 17.98
C LYS A 24 15.72 -4.77 16.66
N THR A 25 16.26 -5.97 16.41
CA THR A 25 17.01 -6.27 15.19
C THR A 25 16.20 -5.87 13.97
N VAL A 26 16.87 -5.39 12.92
CA VAL A 26 16.24 -5.21 11.60
C VAL A 26 15.67 -6.57 11.22
N PHE A 27 14.34 -6.65 11.15
CA PHE A 27 13.67 -7.89 10.81
C PHE A 27 14.05 -8.31 9.39
N GLU A 28 14.26 -9.60 9.18
CA GLU A 28 14.44 -10.16 7.85
C GLU A 28 13.24 -9.75 6.99
N ILE A 29 13.51 -9.16 5.82
CA ILE A 29 12.45 -8.79 4.88
C ILE A 29 11.72 -10.08 4.52
N SER A 30 10.45 -10.19 4.93
CA SER A 30 9.56 -11.28 4.55
C SER A 30 9.65 -11.53 3.03
N GLN A 31 10.17 -12.70 2.65
CA GLN A 31 10.26 -13.14 1.26
C GLN A 31 8.94 -13.70 0.70
N ASN A 32 7.84 -13.58 1.45
CA ASN A 32 6.55 -14.13 1.06
C ASN A 32 5.79 -13.19 0.09
N ARG A 33 6.40 -12.90 -1.07
CA ARG A 33 5.69 -12.27 -2.20
C ARG A 33 4.83 -13.34 -2.87
N ALA A 34 3.60 -12.99 -3.23
CA ALA A 34 2.76 -13.82 -4.07
C ALA A 34 3.48 -14.15 -5.39
N LYS A 35 3.28 -15.37 -5.90
CA LYS A 35 3.92 -15.86 -7.13
C LYS A 35 3.11 -15.58 -8.40
N SER A 36 1.91 -15.02 -8.25
CA SER A 36 0.98 -14.76 -9.35
C SER A 36 0.06 -13.58 -9.02
N VAL A 37 -0.45 -12.96 -10.08
CA VAL A 37 -1.47 -11.91 -10.02
C VAL A 37 -2.71 -12.44 -9.27
N LEU A 38 -3.28 -11.62 -8.40
CA LEU A 38 -4.43 -11.93 -7.54
C LEU A 38 -4.18 -13.05 -6.51
N GLY A 39 -2.94 -13.50 -6.33
CA GLY A 39 -2.60 -14.49 -5.30
C GLY A 39 -2.90 -13.96 -3.89
N VAL A 40 -2.42 -12.74 -3.59
CA VAL A 40 -2.71 -12.05 -2.32
C VAL A 40 -3.05 -10.60 -2.64
N ILE A 41 -4.22 -10.15 -2.20
CA ILE A 41 -4.62 -8.75 -2.21
C ILE A 41 -4.48 -8.20 -0.80
N HIS A 42 -3.67 -7.17 -0.62
CA HIS A 42 -3.63 -6.39 0.62
C HIS A 42 -4.71 -5.32 0.57
N SER A 43 -5.42 -5.12 1.67
CA SER A 43 -6.45 -4.11 1.81
C SER A 43 -6.24 -3.28 3.06
N ASP A 44 -6.40 -1.98 2.92
CA ASP A 44 -6.36 -1.03 4.03
C ASP A 44 -7.23 0.19 3.70
N VAL A 45 -7.68 0.88 4.74
CA VAL A 45 -8.56 2.04 4.63
C VAL A 45 -7.89 3.23 5.29
N TRP A 46 -7.74 4.29 4.49
CA TRP A 46 -7.22 5.54 4.98
C TRP A 46 -8.33 6.50 5.34
N GLY A 47 -8.14 7.21 6.45
CA GLY A 47 -8.94 8.36 6.85
C GLY A 47 -9.32 8.32 8.34
N PRO A 48 -10.14 9.29 8.79
CA PRO A 48 -10.80 10.31 7.97
C PRO A 48 -9.82 11.33 7.39
N ALA A 49 -10.14 11.86 6.22
CA ALA A 49 -9.44 12.99 5.62
C ALA A 49 -9.61 14.25 6.50
N PRO A 50 -8.62 15.16 6.55
CA PRO A 50 -8.73 16.41 7.30
C PRO A 50 -9.88 17.31 6.83
N THR A 51 -10.29 17.18 5.57
CA THR A 51 -11.40 17.93 4.98
C THR A 51 -12.19 17.00 4.07
N ALA A 52 -13.52 17.06 4.17
CA ALA A 52 -14.40 16.35 3.25
C ALA A 52 -14.15 16.83 1.82
N SER A 53 -14.27 15.91 0.86
CA SER A 53 -14.22 16.30 -0.55
C SER A 53 -15.43 17.15 -0.95
N ASN A 54 -15.38 17.77 -2.12
CA ASN A 54 -16.52 18.42 -2.77
C ASN A 54 -17.75 17.51 -2.93
N THR A 55 -17.58 16.19 -2.90
CA THR A 55 -18.63 15.16 -3.01
C THR A 55 -18.93 14.42 -1.70
N GLY A 56 -18.33 14.87 -0.59
CA GLY A 56 -18.53 14.32 0.75
C GLY A 56 -17.70 13.07 1.06
N MET A 57 -16.67 12.76 0.28
CA MET A 57 -15.76 11.65 0.57
C MET A 57 -14.88 12.00 1.77
N LEU A 58 -14.70 11.03 2.67
CA LEU A 58 -13.90 11.15 3.89
C LEU A 58 -12.82 10.09 4.02
N TYR A 59 -12.93 8.99 3.28
CA TYR A 59 -11.99 7.89 3.36
C TYR A 59 -11.66 7.41 1.94
N TYR A 60 -10.65 6.55 1.82
CA TYR A 60 -10.51 5.70 0.65
C TYR A 60 -10.06 4.31 1.09
N VAL A 61 -10.47 3.30 0.34
CA VAL A 61 -9.92 1.95 0.47
C VAL A 61 -8.93 1.70 -0.65
N LEU A 62 -7.81 1.05 -0.32
CA LEU A 62 -6.89 0.52 -1.30
C LEU A 62 -6.95 -1.01 -1.36
N PHE A 63 -6.75 -1.53 -2.57
CA PHE A 63 -6.43 -2.94 -2.80
C PHE A 63 -5.10 -2.98 -3.54
N ILE A 64 -4.14 -3.70 -3.00
CA ILE A 64 -2.80 -3.84 -3.58
C ILE A 64 -2.56 -5.29 -3.91
N ASP A 65 -2.29 -5.58 -5.18
CA ASP A 65 -1.82 -6.91 -5.56
C ASP A 65 -0.38 -7.12 -5.10
N ASP A 66 -0.15 -8.18 -4.34
CA ASP A 66 1.15 -8.45 -3.72
C ASP A 66 2.23 -8.82 -4.75
N TYR A 67 1.82 -9.46 -5.86
CA TYR A 67 2.72 -9.82 -6.94
C TYR A 67 3.13 -8.60 -7.76
N THR A 68 2.19 -7.92 -8.43
CA THR A 68 2.45 -6.80 -9.35
C THR A 68 2.72 -5.47 -8.65
N ARG A 69 2.37 -5.34 -7.36
CA ARG A 69 2.31 -4.06 -6.62
C ARG A 69 1.31 -3.05 -7.19
N PHE A 70 0.46 -3.48 -8.12
CA PHE A 70 -0.59 -2.65 -8.68
C PHE A 70 -1.58 -2.27 -7.59
N THR A 71 -1.94 -0.99 -7.54
CA THR A 71 -2.81 -0.44 -6.49
C THR A 71 -4.10 0.07 -7.11
N TRP A 72 -5.23 -0.49 -6.70
CA TRP A 72 -6.55 0.07 -6.95
C TRP A 72 -6.96 0.89 -5.73
N LEU A 73 -7.53 2.08 -5.95
CA LEU A 73 -7.95 2.99 -4.89
C LEU A 73 -9.36 3.48 -5.17
N PHE A 74 -10.20 3.45 -4.14
CA PHE A 74 -11.61 3.85 -4.23
C PHE A 74 -11.93 4.85 -3.11
N PRO A 75 -12.20 6.12 -3.44
CA PRO A 75 -12.72 7.09 -2.47
C PRO A 75 -14.13 6.71 -1.98
N ILE A 76 -14.38 6.85 -0.68
CA ILE A 76 -15.63 6.45 -0.02
C ILE A 76 -16.06 7.49 1.03
N ARG A 77 -17.36 7.52 1.36
CA ARG A 77 -17.90 8.38 2.43
C ARG A 77 -17.86 7.68 3.77
N HIS A 78 -18.11 6.37 3.78
CA HIS A 78 -18.18 5.56 4.99
C HIS A 78 -17.40 4.25 4.84
N LYS A 79 -16.75 3.81 5.91
CA LYS A 79 -16.04 2.51 6.00
C LYS A 79 -16.95 1.31 5.75
N SER A 80 -18.27 1.45 5.92
CA SER A 80 -19.26 0.42 5.61
C SER A 80 -19.39 0.11 4.12
N GLU A 81 -18.96 1.01 3.23
CA GLU A 81 -19.03 0.82 1.77
C GLU A 81 -18.01 -0.19 1.24
N VAL A 82 -16.97 -0.51 2.04
CA VAL A 82 -15.83 -1.31 1.62
C VAL A 82 -16.23 -2.71 1.17
N ALA A 83 -17.19 -3.34 1.85
CA ALA A 83 -17.65 -4.68 1.49
C ALA A 83 -18.29 -4.72 0.09
N LEU A 84 -19.11 -3.72 -0.24
CA LEU A 84 -19.75 -3.58 -1.55
C LEU A 84 -18.69 -3.32 -2.64
N ILE A 85 -17.76 -2.41 -2.36
CA ILE A 85 -16.66 -2.06 -3.27
C ILE A 85 -15.79 -3.28 -3.54
N PHE A 86 -15.45 -4.07 -2.52
CA PHE A 86 -14.68 -5.30 -2.71
C PHE A 86 -15.42 -6.32 -3.59
N SER A 87 -16.72 -6.49 -3.40
CA SER A 87 -17.54 -7.40 -4.22
C SER A 87 -17.51 -7.01 -5.70
N ASN A 88 -17.66 -5.71 -5.98
CA ASN A 88 -17.61 -5.17 -7.34
C ASN A 88 -16.19 -5.28 -7.93
N PHE A 89 -15.18 -4.90 -7.13
CA PHE A 89 -13.77 -4.98 -7.49
C PHE A 89 -13.38 -6.41 -7.86
N LYS A 90 -13.71 -7.39 -7.02
CA LYS A 90 -13.46 -8.81 -7.26
C LYS A 90 -14.03 -9.23 -8.62
N SER A 91 -15.31 -8.97 -8.84
CA SER A 91 -15.99 -9.40 -10.08
C SER A 91 -15.34 -8.79 -11.32
N TYR A 92 -14.99 -7.49 -11.24
CA TYR A 92 -14.30 -6.79 -12.31
C TYR A 92 -12.90 -7.34 -12.58
N ILE A 93 -12.06 -7.46 -11.55
CA ILE A 93 -10.64 -7.79 -11.73
C ILE A 93 -10.43 -9.26 -12.09
N GLU A 94 -11.27 -10.15 -11.59
CA GLU A 94 -11.20 -11.57 -11.95
C GLU A 94 -11.60 -11.79 -13.41
N ASN A 95 -12.58 -11.04 -13.91
CA ASN A 95 -12.94 -11.05 -15.32
C ASN A 95 -11.80 -10.46 -16.18
N LEU A 96 -11.28 -9.29 -15.79
CA LEU A 96 -10.21 -8.59 -16.53
C LEU A 96 -8.94 -9.44 -16.68
N THR A 97 -8.55 -10.16 -15.63
CA THR A 97 -7.29 -10.91 -15.58
C THR A 97 -7.46 -12.41 -15.85
N SER A 98 -8.71 -12.87 -16.01
CA SER A 98 -9.05 -14.31 -16.05
C SER A 98 -8.45 -15.12 -14.89
N SER A 99 -8.17 -14.46 -13.76
CA SER A 99 -7.54 -15.03 -12.57
C SER A 99 -8.47 -14.84 -11.37
N LYS A 100 -8.31 -15.64 -10.31
CA LYS A 100 -9.15 -15.55 -9.11
C LYS A 100 -8.36 -15.01 -7.92
N ILE A 101 -8.99 -14.15 -7.13
CA ILE A 101 -8.42 -13.72 -5.84
C ILE A 101 -8.33 -14.93 -4.92
N LYS A 102 -7.13 -15.26 -4.44
CA LYS A 102 -6.93 -16.42 -3.55
C LYS A 102 -6.97 -16.02 -2.08
N CYS A 103 -6.43 -14.86 -1.76
CA CYS A 103 -6.36 -14.38 -0.39
C CYS A 103 -6.59 -12.87 -0.33
N LEU A 104 -7.41 -12.45 0.62
CA LEU A 104 -7.52 -11.06 1.06
C LEU A 104 -6.81 -10.93 2.40
N ARG A 105 -5.77 -10.10 2.44
CA ARG A 105 -5.06 -9.73 3.66
C ARG A 105 -5.46 -8.33 4.09
N LYS A 106 -5.86 -8.16 5.33
CA LYS A 106 -6.22 -6.85 5.91
C LYS A 106 -5.50 -6.63 7.24
N ASP A 107 -5.41 -5.37 7.65
CA ASP A 107 -5.07 -5.06 9.05
C ASP A 107 -6.24 -5.42 9.98
N GLY A 108 -5.95 -5.61 11.27
CA GLY A 108 -6.89 -5.95 12.33
C GLY A 108 -7.99 -4.91 12.61
N GLY A 109 -8.10 -3.87 11.77
CA GLY A 109 -9.17 -2.88 11.82
C GLY A 109 -10.57 -3.52 11.76
N GLY A 110 -11.45 -3.07 12.64
CA GLY A 110 -12.83 -3.55 12.82
C GLY A 110 -13.74 -3.41 11.60
N GLU A 111 -13.27 -2.74 10.55
CA GLU A 111 -14.01 -2.33 9.36
C GLU A 111 -14.50 -3.51 8.51
N PHE A 112 -13.84 -4.65 8.67
CA PHE A 112 -14.14 -5.91 8.00
C PHE A 112 -14.53 -7.02 8.99
N VAL A 113 -15.03 -6.67 10.17
CA VAL A 113 -15.49 -7.63 11.20
C VAL A 113 -16.98 -7.93 11.04
N ASN A 114 -17.58 -7.56 9.92
CA ASN A 114 -18.96 -7.92 9.63
C ASN A 114 -19.03 -9.40 9.21
N ASN A 115 -19.78 -10.22 9.95
CA ASN A 115 -19.94 -11.66 9.66
C ASN A 115 -20.38 -11.92 8.20
N SER A 116 -21.16 -11.00 7.62
CA SER A 116 -21.58 -11.04 6.22
C SER A 116 -20.42 -11.02 5.23
N PHE A 117 -19.37 -10.23 5.50
CA PHE A 117 -18.19 -10.14 4.64
C PHE A 117 -17.34 -11.40 4.74
N ALA A 118 -17.15 -11.94 5.95
CA ALA A 118 -16.47 -13.22 6.13
C ALA A 118 -17.19 -14.37 5.40
N GLN A 119 -18.53 -14.42 5.48
CA GLN A 119 -19.34 -15.37 4.72
C GLN A 119 -19.21 -15.17 3.20
N PHE A 120 -19.17 -13.93 2.73
CA PHE A 120 -18.93 -13.61 1.33
C PHE A 120 -17.59 -14.17 0.84
N LEU A 121 -16.51 -13.96 1.60
CA LEU A 121 -15.17 -14.47 1.28
C LEU A 121 -15.17 -15.99 1.24
N GLN A 122 -15.78 -16.64 2.25
CA GLN A 122 -15.90 -18.09 2.33
C GLN A 122 -16.67 -18.66 1.13
N LYS A 123 -17.81 -18.05 0.76
CA LYS A 123 -18.63 -18.44 -0.39
C LYS A 123 -17.84 -18.42 -1.70
N HIS A 124 -16.89 -17.50 -1.83
CA HIS A 124 -16.04 -17.37 -3.02
C HIS A 124 -14.70 -18.10 -2.91
N GLY A 125 -14.45 -18.82 -1.82
CA GLY A 125 -13.19 -19.54 -1.59
C GLY A 125 -11.98 -18.62 -1.40
N ILE A 126 -12.19 -17.39 -0.93
CA ILE A 126 -11.12 -16.42 -0.67
C ILE A 126 -10.64 -16.59 0.78
N ALA A 127 -9.36 -16.90 0.96
CA ALA A 127 -8.76 -16.97 2.28
C ALA A 127 -8.69 -15.58 2.91
N HIS A 128 -9.22 -15.42 4.11
CA HIS A 128 -9.16 -14.17 4.86
C HIS A 128 -7.99 -14.19 5.83
N GLN A 129 -6.98 -13.36 5.59
CA GLN A 129 -5.83 -13.18 6.47
C GLN A 129 -5.93 -11.85 7.20
N ILE A 130 -5.77 -11.89 8.51
CA ILE A 130 -5.67 -10.70 9.35
C ILE A 130 -4.22 -10.62 9.81
N SER A 131 -3.53 -9.51 9.52
CA SER A 131 -2.16 -9.35 10.02
C SER A 131 -2.16 -9.36 11.55
N CYS A 132 -1.18 -10.04 12.14
CA CYS A 132 -1.05 -10.05 13.59
C CYS A 132 -0.75 -8.63 14.06
N PRO A 133 -1.44 -8.14 15.12
CA PRO A 133 -0.98 -6.97 15.86
C PRO A 133 0.50 -7.18 16.18
N TYR A 134 1.33 -6.16 15.97
CA TYR A 134 2.78 -6.20 16.22
C TYR A 134 3.67 -6.91 15.17
N THR A 135 3.14 -7.27 13.99
CA THR A 135 3.94 -7.67 12.81
C THR A 135 3.93 -6.58 11.71
N PRO A 136 4.64 -5.45 11.92
CA PRO A 136 4.59 -4.30 11.00
C PRO A 136 5.05 -4.62 9.57
N GLU A 137 5.81 -5.70 9.33
CA GLU A 137 6.19 -6.07 7.95
C GLU A 137 5.01 -6.52 7.08
N GLN A 138 4.03 -7.22 7.67
CA GLN A 138 2.92 -7.79 6.90
C GLN A 138 1.98 -6.71 6.36
N ASN A 139 1.75 -5.66 7.14
CA ASN A 139 0.99 -4.48 6.72
C ASN A 139 1.88 -3.35 6.14
N GLY A 140 3.20 -3.45 6.30
CA GLY A 140 4.14 -2.43 5.84
C GLY A 140 4.10 -2.15 4.33
N ILE A 141 3.54 -3.07 3.53
CA ILE A 141 3.26 -2.83 2.11
C ILE A 141 2.16 -1.76 1.94
N ALA A 142 1.02 -1.93 2.61
CA ALA A 142 -0.08 -0.98 2.56
C ALA A 142 0.31 0.36 3.19
N GLU A 143 0.96 0.33 4.37
CA GLU A 143 1.42 1.55 5.05
C GLU A 143 2.39 2.38 4.21
N ARG A 144 3.41 1.74 3.61
CA ARG A 144 4.36 2.44 2.71
C ARG A 144 3.66 2.96 1.46
N LYS A 145 2.69 2.20 0.93
CA LYS A 145 1.92 2.63 -0.23
C LYS A 145 1.06 3.85 0.10
N HIS A 146 0.38 3.86 1.25
CA HIS A 146 -0.36 5.02 1.75
C HIS A 146 0.52 6.26 1.83
N ARG A 147 1.70 6.14 2.44
CA ARG A 147 2.65 7.25 2.53
C ARG A 147 3.00 7.83 1.17
N HIS A 148 3.42 6.98 0.22
CA HIS A 148 3.80 7.40 -1.13
C HIS A 148 2.63 8.06 -1.88
N ILE A 149 1.42 7.49 -1.77
CA ILE A 149 0.21 8.04 -2.39
C ILE A 149 -0.10 9.43 -1.81
N ILE A 150 -0.09 9.59 -0.49
CA ILE A 150 -0.43 10.85 0.18
C ILE A 150 0.61 11.94 -0.10
N GLU A 151 1.90 11.59 -0.07
CA GLU A 151 2.99 12.53 -0.44
C GLU A 151 2.80 13.03 -1.88
N THR A 152 2.59 12.12 -2.83
CA THR A 152 2.34 12.48 -4.24
C THR A 152 1.06 13.32 -4.40
N THR A 153 -0.01 12.97 -3.68
CA THR A 153 -1.27 13.71 -3.70
C THR A 153 -1.09 15.15 -3.23
N ARG A 154 -0.33 15.35 -2.14
CA ARG A 154 -0.02 16.69 -1.62
C ARG A 154 0.78 17.51 -2.63
N SER A 155 1.80 16.92 -3.25
CA SER A 155 2.58 17.59 -4.29
C SER A 155 1.73 17.99 -5.50
N LEU A 156 0.81 17.12 -5.95
CA LEU A 156 -0.09 17.44 -7.07
C LEU A 156 -1.02 18.62 -6.73
N LEU A 157 -1.62 18.62 -5.54
CA LEU A 157 -2.50 19.71 -5.10
C LEU A 157 -1.75 21.03 -4.94
N ASP A 158 -0.55 20.98 -4.37
CA ASP A 158 0.29 22.16 -4.12
C ASP A 158 0.73 22.83 -5.43
N ILE A 159 1.30 22.05 -6.36
CA ILE A 159 1.78 22.56 -7.66
C ILE A 159 0.63 23.11 -8.50
N SER A 160 -0.54 22.46 -8.47
CA SER A 160 -1.70 22.88 -9.26
C SER A 160 -2.51 24.01 -8.61
N SER A 161 -2.21 24.37 -7.36
CA SER A 161 -3.01 25.31 -6.55
C SER A 161 -4.50 24.91 -6.48
N VAL A 162 -4.80 23.61 -6.64
CA VAL A 162 -6.16 23.09 -6.57
C VAL A 162 -6.57 22.95 -5.11
N PRO A 163 -7.77 23.43 -4.71
CA PRO A 163 -8.23 23.31 -3.34
C PRO A 163 -8.27 21.86 -2.82
N TYR A 164 -7.93 21.66 -1.55
CA TYR A 164 -7.86 20.32 -0.95
C TYR A 164 -9.18 19.53 -1.00
N LYS A 165 -10.34 20.18 -1.17
CA LYS A 165 -11.63 19.51 -1.39
C LYS A 165 -11.66 18.60 -2.64
N TYR A 166 -10.70 18.73 -3.56
CA TYR A 166 -10.52 17.85 -4.73
C TYR A 166 -9.49 16.74 -4.47
N TRP A 167 -9.15 16.45 -3.21
CA TRP A 167 -8.23 15.37 -2.87
C TRP A 167 -8.61 14.01 -3.47
N PRO A 168 -9.90 13.61 -3.69
CA PRO A 168 -10.20 12.33 -4.34
C PRO A 168 -9.65 12.26 -5.76
N ASP A 169 -9.75 13.34 -6.53
CA ASP A 169 -9.23 13.40 -7.90
C ASP A 169 -7.70 13.36 -7.90
N ALA A 170 -7.08 14.08 -6.97
CA ALA A 170 -5.63 14.10 -6.81
C ALA A 170 -5.07 12.74 -6.38
N VAL A 171 -5.73 12.02 -5.46
CA VAL A 171 -5.28 10.71 -4.99
C VAL A 171 -5.46 9.61 -6.06
N LEU A 172 -6.53 9.71 -6.85
CA LEU A 172 -6.75 8.85 -8.02
C LEU A 172 -5.66 9.09 -9.08
N THR A 173 -5.35 10.36 -9.35
CA THR A 173 -4.27 10.74 -10.28
C THR A 173 -2.90 10.25 -9.78
N ALA A 174 -2.59 10.46 -8.50
CA ALA A 174 -1.36 9.97 -7.89
C ALA A 174 -1.24 8.45 -8.04
N THR A 175 -2.29 7.71 -7.72
CA THR A 175 -2.32 6.24 -7.86
C THR A 175 -2.14 5.81 -9.31
N TYR A 176 -2.78 6.51 -10.25
CA TYR A 176 -2.65 6.27 -11.69
C TYR A 176 -1.22 6.40 -12.19
N LEU A 177 -0.52 7.44 -11.75
CA LEU A 177 0.88 7.70 -12.08
C LEU A 177 1.80 6.66 -11.42
N ILE A 178 1.62 6.39 -10.13
CA ILE A 178 2.42 5.40 -9.38
C ILE A 178 2.34 4.01 -10.03
N ASN A 179 1.17 3.59 -10.52
CA ASN A 179 1.04 2.31 -11.22
C ASN A 179 1.78 2.25 -12.55
N ARG A 180 2.12 3.40 -13.15
CA ARG A 180 2.82 3.49 -14.45
C ARG A 180 4.29 3.84 -14.31
N MET A 181 4.78 4.05 -13.09
CA MET A 181 6.18 4.30 -12.84
C MET A 181 6.91 2.98 -12.51
N PRO A 182 8.07 2.73 -13.14
CA PRO A 182 9.00 1.70 -12.71
C PRO A 182 9.34 1.81 -11.22
N SER A 183 9.43 0.68 -10.52
CA SER A 183 9.81 0.66 -9.10
C SER A 183 10.95 -0.34 -8.84
N PRO A 184 11.87 -0.05 -7.91
CA PRO A 184 12.85 -1.04 -7.46
C PRO A 184 12.22 -2.32 -6.89
N ASN A 185 11.01 -2.21 -6.33
CA ASN A 185 10.29 -3.35 -5.75
C ASN A 185 9.69 -4.30 -6.80
N THR A 186 9.76 -3.91 -8.07
CA THR A 186 9.23 -4.63 -9.23
C THR A 186 10.29 -4.79 -10.31
N ASP A 187 11.57 -4.88 -9.91
CA ASP A 187 12.71 -5.07 -10.82
C ASP A 187 12.77 -4.03 -11.94
N LYS A 188 12.38 -2.78 -11.62
CA LYS A 188 12.28 -1.65 -12.55
C LYS A 188 11.23 -1.83 -13.66
N VAL A 189 10.26 -2.70 -13.47
CA VAL A 189 9.06 -2.83 -14.31
C VAL A 189 7.91 -2.06 -13.66
N SER A 190 7.06 -1.39 -14.43
CA SER A 190 5.90 -0.70 -13.85
C SER A 190 4.84 -1.70 -13.36
N PRO A 191 4.10 -1.41 -12.28
CA PRO A 191 2.97 -2.26 -11.86
C PRO A 191 1.95 -2.50 -12.98
N TYR A 192 1.69 -1.48 -13.81
CA TYR A 192 0.80 -1.55 -14.97
C TYR A 192 1.25 -2.61 -15.97
N GLU A 193 2.55 -2.62 -16.29
CA GLU A 193 3.11 -3.59 -17.23
C GLU A 193 3.11 -5.01 -16.67
N LEU A 194 3.35 -5.18 -15.37
CA LEU A 194 3.24 -6.49 -14.72
C LEU A 194 1.81 -7.05 -14.73
N LEU A 195 0.80 -6.19 -14.61
CA LEU A 195 -0.60 -6.59 -14.59
C LEU A 195 -1.19 -6.83 -15.99
N HIS A 196 -0.86 -5.95 -16.94
CA HIS A 196 -1.47 -5.95 -18.28
C HIS A 196 -0.58 -6.56 -19.36
N HIS A 197 0.65 -6.94 -19.02
CA HIS A 197 1.67 -7.43 -19.96
C HIS A 197 1.91 -6.47 -21.14
N LYS A 198 1.76 -5.17 -20.88
CA LYS A 198 1.87 -4.10 -21.88
C LYS A 198 2.50 -2.85 -21.25
N ALA A 199 3.46 -2.25 -21.96
CA ALA A 199 4.05 -0.99 -21.55
C ALA A 199 2.99 0.13 -21.44
N PRO A 200 3.06 1.00 -20.42
CA PRO A 200 2.16 2.14 -20.31
C PRO A 200 2.42 3.18 -21.42
N SER A 201 1.37 3.70 -22.04
CA SER A 201 1.45 4.95 -22.81
C SER A 201 1.34 6.15 -21.88
N TYR A 202 2.01 7.24 -22.26
CA TYR A 202 2.03 8.51 -21.52
C TYR A 202 1.46 9.68 -22.33
N ASP A 203 1.03 9.46 -23.58
CA ASP A 203 0.66 10.52 -24.53
C ASP A 203 -0.59 11.30 -24.11
N HIS A 204 -1.47 10.64 -23.37
CA HIS A 204 -2.69 11.22 -22.82
C HIS A 204 -2.47 11.94 -21.50
N LEU A 205 -1.25 11.91 -20.92
CA LEU A 205 -0.99 12.61 -19.67
C LEU A 205 -1.06 14.12 -19.87
N ARG A 206 -1.62 14.79 -18.86
CA ARG A 206 -1.75 16.24 -18.75
C ARG A 206 -1.36 16.66 -17.35
N THR A 207 -0.97 17.92 -17.20
CA THR A 207 -0.69 18.50 -15.89
C THR A 207 -1.96 18.46 -15.04
N PHE A 208 -1.84 17.96 -13.81
CA PHE A 208 -2.98 17.93 -12.91
C PHE A 208 -3.50 19.36 -12.67
N GLY A 209 -4.81 19.58 -12.78
CA GLY A 209 -5.44 20.89 -12.64
C GLY A 209 -5.42 21.78 -13.90
N SER A 210 -4.87 21.33 -15.03
CA SER A 210 -4.97 22.08 -16.28
C SER A 210 -6.40 22.05 -16.84
N ALA A 211 -6.91 23.19 -17.31
CA ALA A 211 -8.10 23.21 -18.16
C ALA A 211 -7.83 22.46 -19.47
N LEU A 212 -8.84 21.72 -19.95
CA LEU A 212 -8.83 21.06 -21.26
C LEU A 212 -8.98 22.08 -22.39
#